data_AF-A0A956QDR6-F1
#
_entry.id   AF-A0A956QDR6-F1
#
_cell.length_a   1.000
_cell.length_b   1.000
_cell.length_c   1.000
_cell.angle_alpha   90.00
_cell.angle_beta   90.00
_cell.angle_gamma   90.00
#
_symmetry.space_group_name_H-M   'P 1'
#
loop_
_entity.id
_entity.type
_entity.pdbx_description
1 polymer ?
#
loop_
_entity_poly.entity_id
_entity_poly.type
_entity_poly.pdbx_seq_one_letter_code
_entity_poly.pdbx_strand_id
1 'polypeptide(L)'
;MIIYPLIKGREGRRRGEFAVGTLDWDGQAVSIDCRDRHYRQALEKLFLNPLRIRIPVGGYETALGHRWAELLPGTDEHFLECLRRVSKLGLVVDYGD
;
A
#
# COMPACT_ATOMS: atom_id res chain seq x y z
N MET A 1 7.75 -5.84 8.01
CA MET A 1 8.07 -4.56 7.32
C MET A 1 7.86 -3.39 8.28
N ILE A 2 8.63 -2.31 8.16
CA ILE A 2 8.55 -1.11 9.03
C ILE A 2 7.88 0.04 8.28
N ILE A 3 6.95 0.73 8.92
CA ILE A 3 6.22 1.87 8.33
C ILE A 3 6.81 3.18 8.83
N TYR A 4 7.11 4.07 7.90
CA TYR A 4 7.58 5.43 8.17
C TYR A 4 6.65 6.47 7.55
N PRO A 5 6.55 7.67 8.13
CA PRO A 5 5.84 8.77 7.50
C PRO A 5 6.65 9.34 6.34
N LEU A 6 5.98 9.86 5.32
CA LEU A 6 6.58 10.65 4.25
C LEU A 6 6.47 12.13 4.59
N ILE A 7 7.63 12.77 4.77
CA ILE A 7 7.75 14.19 5.11
C ILE A 7 8.06 14.98 3.83
N LYS A 8 7.41 16.13 3.65
CA LYS A 8 7.74 17.05 2.54
C LYS A 8 9.12 17.67 2.76
N GLY A 9 10.01 17.48 1.80
CA GLY A 9 11.31 18.13 1.71
C GLY A 9 11.42 18.98 0.43
N ARG A 10 12.60 19.59 0.22
CA ARG A 10 12.86 20.48 -0.92
C ARG A 10 12.82 19.77 -2.29
N GLU A 11 13.19 18.49 -2.32
CA GLU A 11 13.28 17.67 -3.55
C GLU A 11 12.10 16.70 -3.72
N GLY A 12 11.03 16.84 -2.91
CA GLY A 12 9.90 15.93 -2.92
C GLY A 12 9.61 15.36 -1.53
N ARG A 13 9.07 14.14 -1.47
CA ARG A 13 8.78 13.47 -0.19
C ARG A 13 9.96 12.59 0.22
N ARG A 14 10.35 12.64 1.50
CA ARG A 14 11.41 11.81 2.07
C ARG A 14 10.86 10.98 3.23
N ARG A 15 11.46 9.81 3.47
CA ARG A 15 11.17 8.97 4.64
C ARG A 15 11.49 9.75 5.92
N GLY A 16 10.56 9.77 6.86
CA GLY A 16 10.80 10.30 8.21
C GLY A 16 11.76 9.42 9.01
N GLU A 17 12.37 10.01 10.03
CA GLU A 17 13.35 9.33 10.87
C GLU A 17 12.71 8.27 11.80
N PHE A 18 11.51 8.56 12.28
CA PHE A 18 10.84 7.72 13.26
C PHE A 18 9.78 6.84 12.61
N ALA A 19 9.82 5.54 12.94
CA ALA A 19 8.80 4.60 12.52
C ALA A 19 7.47 4.91 13.22
N VAL A 20 6.37 4.75 12.48
CA VAL A 20 5.00 4.91 12.99
C VAL A 20 4.34 3.57 13.31
N GLY A 21 4.90 2.47 12.80
CA GLY A 21 4.37 1.14 13.03
C GLY A 21 5.10 0.06 12.25
N THR A 22 4.55 -1.14 12.32
CA THR A 22 4.98 -2.30 11.55
C THR A 22 3.79 -2.90 10.81
N LEU A 23 4.12 -3.56 9.71
CA LEU A 23 3.18 -4.28 8.86
C LEU A 23 3.76 -5.66 8.59
N ASP A 24 2.92 -6.67 8.76
CA ASP A 24 3.28 -8.07 8.54
C ASP A 24 2.26 -8.74 7.62
N TRP A 25 2.73 -9.62 6.75
CA TRP A 25 1.93 -10.35 5.78
C TRP A 25 2.34 -11.81 5.79
N ASP A 26 1.39 -12.70 6.09
CA ASP A 26 1.63 -14.15 6.19
C ASP A 26 1.23 -14.92 4.91
N GLY A 27 0.87 -14.22 3.84
CA GLY A 27 0.34 -14.81 2.61
C GLY A 27 -1.19 -14.90 2.56
N GLN A 28 -1.90 -14.58 3.65
CA GLN A 28 -3.37 -14.58 3.70
C GLN A 28 -3.96 -13.37 4.39
N ALA A 29 -3.33 -12.89 5.46
CA ALA A 29 -3.79 -11.80 6.30
C ALA A 29 -2.67 -10.79 6.58
N VAL A 30 -3.07 -9.51 6.65
CA VAL A 30 -2.17 -8.42 7.03
C VAL A 30 -2.35 -8.12 8.51
N SER A 31 -1.26 -8.11 9.26
CA SER A 31 -1.24 -7.60 10.65
C SER A 31 -0.63 -6.21 10.68
N ILE A 32 -1.30 -5.27 11.34
CA ILE A 32 -0.88 -3.87 11.45
C ILE A 32 -0.68 -3.53 12.92
N ASP A 33 0.54 -3.16 13.29
CA ASP A 33 0.84 -2.54 14.58
C ASP A 33 1.23 -1.08 14.35
N CYS A 34 0.30 -0.15 14.57
CA CYS A 34 0.54 1.28 14.43
C CYS A 34 -0.12 2.01 15.60
N ARG A 35 0.69 2.77 16.35
CA ARG A 35 0.23 3.50 17.54
C ARG A 35 -0.56 4.75 17.20
N ASP A 36 -0.25 5.37 16.07
CA ASP A 36 -0.97 6.55 15.60
C ASP A 36 -2.35 6.14 15.07
N ARG A 37 -3.41 6.66 15.70
CA ARG A 37 -4.80 6.32 15.36
C ARG A 37 -5.15 6.69 13.92
N HIS A 38 -4.65 7.82 13.42
CA HIS A 38 -4.97 8.29 12.08
C HIS A 38 -4.34 7.38 11.02
N TYR A 39 -3.06 7.06 11.18
CA TYR A 39 -2.38 6.13 10.28
C TYR A 39 -2.94 4.72 10.37
N ARG A 40 -3.23 4.23 11.58
CA ARG A 40 -3.85 2.92 11.78
C ARG A 40 -5.17 2.80 11.02
N GLN A 41 -6.09 3.76 11.17
CA GLN A 41 -7.38 3.74 10.46
C GLN A 41 -7.21 3.76 8.94
N ALA A 42 -6.25 4.55 8.44
CA ALA A 42 -5.98 4.62 7.00
C ALA A 42 -5.41 3.30 6.45
N LEU A 43 -4.53 2.65 7.21
CA LEU A 43 -3.94 1.35 6.87
C LEU A 43 -4.98 0.22 6.97
N GLU A 44 -5.80 0.17 8.03
CA GLU A 44 -6.88 -0.79 8.18
C GLU A 44 -7.90 -0.67 7.02
N LYS A 45 -8.24 0.55 6.62
CA LYS A 45 -9.11 0.78 5.45
C LYS A 45 -8.49 0.27 4.14
N LEU A 46 -7.15 0.34 4.02
CA LEU A 46 -6.45 -0.06 2.81
C LEU A 46 -6.26 -1.59 2.73
N PHE A 47 -5.91 -2.23 3.85
CA PHE A 47 -5.54 -3.65 3.87
C PHE A 47 -6.64 -4.59 4.40
N LEU A 48 -7.42 -4.18 5.40
CA LEU A 48 -8.40 -5.05 6.08
C LEU A 48 -9.84 -4.85 5.59
N ASN A 49 -10.16 -3.69 5.03
CA ASN A 49 -11.41 -3.44 4.31
C ASN A 49 -11.12 -3.30 2.81
N PRO A 50 -10.69 -4.37 2.15
CA PRO A 50 -10.14 -4.31 0.81
C PRO A 50 -11.19 -3.80 -0.17
N LEU A 51 -11.00 -2.55 -0.62
CA LEU A 51 -11.71 -2.03 -1.77
C LEU A 51 -11.30 -2.86 -2.97
N ARG A 52 -12.26 -3.29 -3.81
CA ARG A 52 -11.97 -3.96 -5.08
C ARG A 52 -10.96 -3.14 -5.87
N ILE A 53 -9.73 -3.63 -5.99
CA ILE A 53 -8.67 -2.91 -6.69
C ILE A 53 -8.73 -3.27 -8.16
N ARG A 54 -9.05 -2.29 -8.99
CA ARG A 54 -8.92 -2.41 -10.44
C ARG A 54 -7.58 -1.86 -10.89
N ILE A 55 -6.82 -2.67 -11.62
CA ILE A 55 -5.59 -2.25 -12.28
C ILE A 55 -5.75 -2.31 -13.80
N PRO A 56 -5.17 -1.36 -14.55
CA PRO A 56 -5.14 -1.45 -16.00
C PRO A 56 -4.18 -2.56 -16.40
N VAL A 57 -4.67 -3.54 -17.16
CA VAL A 57 -3.87 -4.53 -17.86
C VAL A 57 -3.89 -4.17 -19.35
N GLY A 58 -2.72 -4.24 -19.99
CA GLY A 58 -2.61 -3.98 -21.43
C GLY A 58 -3.56 -4.88 -22.20
N GLY A 59 -4.48 -4.29 -22.97
CA GLY A 59 -5.36 -5.04 -23.85
C GLY A 59 -4.63 -5.39 -25.14
N TYR A 60 -4.67 -6.67 -25.53
CA TYR A 60 -4.14 -7.11 -26.83
C TYR A 60 -4.90 -6.52 -28.04
N GLU A 61 -6.06 -5.91 -27.82
CA GLU A 61 -6.97 -5.48 -28.90
C GLU A 61 -6.64 -4.09 -29.46
N THR A 62 -6.14 -3.14 -28.65
CA THR A 62 -5.74 -1.81 -29.15
C THR A 62 -4.66 -1.18 -28.27
N ALA A 63 -3.74 -0.41 -28.86
CA ALA A 63 -2.69 0.33 -28.16
C ALA A 63 -3.21 1.38 -27.15
N LEU A 64 -4.50 1.71 -27.23
CA LEU A 64 -5.20 2.67 -26.36
C LEU A 64 -6.24 1.99 -25.45
N GLY A 65 -6.41 0.67 -25.56
CA GLY A 65 -7.40 -0.11 -24.83
C GLY A 65 -6.83 -0.64 -23.52
N HIS A 66 -7.25 -0.07 -22.40
CA HIS A 66 -7.00 -0.65 -21.08
C HIS A 66 -8.12 -1.62 -20.74
N ARG A 67 -7.78 -2.90 -20.56
CA ARG A 67 -8.66 -3.83 -19.83
C ARG A 67 -8.44 -3.60 -18.34
N TRP A 68 -9.46 -3.80 -17.54
CA TRP A 68 -9.35 -3.69 -16.09
C TRP A 68 -9.34 -5.09 -15.49
N ALA A 69 -8.28 -5.44 -14.77
CA ALA A 69 -8.24 -6.62 -13.93
C ALA A 69 -8.63 -6.23 -12.51
N GLU A 70 -9.46 -7.05 -11.88
CA GLU A 70 -9.80 -6.92 -10.47
C GLU A 70 -8.86 -7.82 -9.66
N LEU A 71 -8.12 -7.22 -8.72
CA LEU A 71 -7.28 -7.96 -7.78
C LEU A 71 -8.14 -8.41 -6.62
N LEU A 72 -8.17 -9.72 -6.39
CA LEU A 72 -8.92 -10.32 -5.30
C LEU A 72 -8.23 -10.02 -3.97
N PRO A 73 -8.97 -9.66 -2.91
CA PRO A 73 -8.38 -9.52 -1.60
C PRO A 73 -7.70 -10.79 -1.13
N GLY A 74 -6.57 -10.63 -0.44
CA GLY A 74 -5.80 -11.74 0.12
C GLY A 74 -4.81 -12.39 -0.86
N THR A 75 -4.75 -11.96 -2.12
CA THR A 75 -3.67 -12.39 -3.03
C THR A 75 -2.42 -11.51 -2.88
N ASP A 76 -1.27 -12.07 -3.25
CA ASP A 76 -0.01 -11.32 -3.25
C ASP A 76 -0.07 -10.10 -4.17
N GLU A 77 -0.75 -10.18 -5.32
CA GLU A 77 -0.91 -9.03 -6.23
C GLU A 77 -1.71 -7.90 -5.58
N HIS A 78 -2.80 -8.25 -4.87
CA HIS A 78 -3.58 -7.28 -4.13
C HIS A 78 -2.75 -6.65 -3.01
N PHE A 79 -1.99 -7.45 -2.28
CA PHE A 79 -1.10 -6.97 -1.22
C PHE A 79 -0.04 -5.99 -1.76
N LEU A 80 0.64 -6.34 -2.84
CA LEU A 80 1.65 -5.50 -3.50
C LEU A 80 1.05 -4.18 -4.01
N GLU A 81 -0.16 -4.21 -4.55
CA GLU A 81 -0.85 -3.00 -5.01
C GLU A 81 -1.32 -2.12 -3.83
N CYS A 82 -1.73 -2.72 -2.71
CA CYS A 82 -1.96 -1.97 -1.47
C CYS A 82 -0.68 -1.29 -0.98
N LEU A 83 0.46 -1.99 -0.97
CA LEU A 83 1.76 -1.39 -0.60
C LEU A 83 2.10 -0.18 -1.46
N ARG A 84 1.89 -0.24 -2.78
CA ARG A 84 2.08 0.93 -3.67
C ARG A 84 1.19 2.11 -3.27
N ARG A 85 -0.03 1.84 -2.82
CA ARG A 85 -1.00 2.86 -2.40
C ARG A 85 -0.72 3.45 -1.01
N VAL A 86 0.11 2.81 -0.18
CA VAL A 86 0.54 3.38 1.12
C VAL A 86 1.19 4.77 0.94
N SER A 87 1.92 4.99 -0.16
CA SER A 87 2.49 6.29 -0.52
C SER A 87 1.46 7.42 -0.64
N LYS A 88 0.23 7.10 -1.06
CA LYS A 88 -0.89 8.05 -1.16
C LYS A 88 -1.41 8.47 0.21
N LEU A 89 -1.20 7.65 1.24
CA LEU A 89 -1.52 7.95 2.63
C LEU A 89 -0.43 8.80 3.31
N GLY A 90 0.64 9.17 2.58
CA GLY A 90 1.77 9.89 3.16
C GLY A 90 2.64 8.99 4.05
N LEU A 91 2.69 7.70 3.73
CA LEU A 91 3.47 6.69 4.43
C LEU A 91 4.37 5.96 3.44
N VAL A 92 5.43 5.31 3.92
CA VAL A 92 6.28 4.41 3.15
C VAL A 92 6.57 3.16 3.96
N VAL A 93 6.61 2.02 3.28
CA VAL A 93 6.94 0.73 3.86
C VAL A 93 8.37 0.40 3.49
N ASP A 94 9.17 0.11 4.50
CA ASP A 94 10.55 -0.34 4.39
C ASP A 94 10.62 -1.83 4.72
N TYR A 95 11.36 -2.59 3.92
CA TYR A 95 11.44 -4.04 4.07
C TYR A 95 12.49 -4.45 5.12
N GLY A 96 13.38 -3.52 5.50
CA GLY A 96 14.59 -3.86 6.26
C GLY A 96 15.55 -4.62 5.33
N ASP A 97 16.78 -4.11 5.21
CA ASP A 97 17.87 -4.87 4.58
C ASP A 97 18.31 -6.02 5.50
#